data_AF-A0A430QCF7-F1
#
_entry.id   AF-A0A430QCF7-F1
#
_cell.length_a   1.000
_cell.length_b   1.000
_cell.length_c   1.000
_cell.angle_alpha   90.00
_cell.angle_beta   90.00
_cell.angle_gamma   90.00
#
_symmetry.space_group_name_H-M   'P 1'
#
loop_
_entity.id
_entity.type
_entity.pdbx_description
1 polymer ?
#
loop_
_entity_poly.entity_id
_entity_poly.type
_entity_poly.pdbx_seq_one_letter_code
_entity_poly.pdbx_strand_id
1 'polypeptide(L)'
;NIRFLLFVFTGKCDCPFYARIELLADKLSLNLPSFRVTKIVKQPQDWKEFTKWITEKHGWFVEESPVVWRELVDQGGKGILIGGANEFQELVAAYYGEQISIRTDEMLNVMKNNIKYKIQEDQEQQMKIINTPSPSNVVVIGAAGLGTGDFLASILNGKVFGDEMIELYLSDEVKNKNKLFELREVLEEAALPKLSRVHISDDVDECLTHAKQVVILDVIPRKGPSFSDIRIQDEWEQEVTVCSLSGWYGVPEGIAFSFPVMCGSYGYWWVVEDMPLTPEVETQLKTSIRSVLEDWAVVDPLPLEDFLKKEQKPKYNYNEYQAENNEEN
;
A
#
# COMPACT_ATOMS: atom_id res chain seq x y z
N ASN A 1 34.46 -26.16 9.83
CA ASN A 1 33.36 -25.20 10.08
C ASN A 1 33.73 -24.23 11.18
N ILE A 2 34.03 -22.99 10.82
CA ILE A 2 34.08 -21.88 11.78
C ILE A 2 32.62 -21.52 12.05
N ARG A 3 32.12 -21.81 13.26
CA ARG A 3 30.79 -21.36 13.68
C ARG A 3 30.91 -19.87 14.02
N PHE A 4 30.16 -19.03 13.32
CA PHE A 4 30.09 -17.61 13.65
C PHE A 4 29.21 -17.43 14.90
N LEU A 5 29.68 -16.62 15.84
CA LEU A 5 28.90 -16.23 17.02
C LEU A 5 28.36 -14.83 16.75
N LEU A 6 27.04 -14.72 16.61
CA LEU A 6 26.35 -13.44 16.49
C LEU A 6 25.89 -12.99 17.88
N PHE A 7 26.37 -11.83 18.32
CA PHE A 7 25.93 -11.15 19.53
C PHE A 7 25.12 -9.92 19.13
N VAL A 8 23.96 -9.74 19.74
CA VAL A 8 23.09 -8.59 19.52
C VAL A 8 23.08 -7.72 20.77
N PHE A 9 23.34 -6.43 20.59
CA PHE A 9 23.49 -5.42 21.64
C PHE A 9 22.42 -4.35 21.47
N THR A 10 21.43 -4.35 22.35
CA THR A 10 20.36 -3.34 22.34
C THR A 10 20.47 -2.42 23.56
N GLY A 11 20.33 -1.12 23.36
CA GLY A 11 20.41 -0.17 24.47
C GLY A 11 19.88 1.22 24.11
N LYS A 12 19.58 2.01 25.15
CA LYS A 12 19.24 3.42 24.98
C LYS A 12 20.48 4.23 24.57
N CYS A 13 20.33 5.18 23.66
CA CYS A 13 21.41 6.08 23.26
C CYS A 13 21.97 6.92 24.44
N ASP A 14 21.16 7.16 25.47
CA ASP A 14 21.51 7.87 26.70
C ASP A 14 22.09 6.98 27.82
N CYS A 15 22.32 5.70 27.55
CA CYS A 15 22.78 4.77 28.56
C CYS A 15 24.33 4.70 28.61
N PRO A 16 24.99 5.11 29.72
CA PRO A 16 26.45 5.01 29.83
C PRO A 16 26.92 3.54 29.84
N PHE A 17 26.12 2.63 30.42
CA PHE A 17 26.42 1.19 30.42
C PHE A 17 26.33 0.57 29.01
N TYR A 18 25.45 1.09 28.14
CA TYR A 18 25.42 0.71 26.72
C TYR A 18 26.69 1.18 26.01
N ALA A 19 27.04 2.46 26.14
CA ALA A 19 28.27 3.03 25.57
C ALA A 19 29.54 2.24 25.99
N ARG A 20 29.58 1.74 27.23
CA ARG A 20 30.67 0.88 27.72
C ARG A 20 30.78 -0.45 26.98
N ILE A 21 29.67 -1.18 26.83
CA ILE A 21 29.71 -2.48 26.14
C ILE A 21 29.73 -2.38 24.63
N GLU A 22 29.27 -1.27 24.06
CA GLU A 22 29.39 -0.98 22.63
C GLU A 22 30.87 -0.91 22.22
N LEU A 23 31.68 -0.14 22.94
CA LEU A 23 33.13 -0.07 22.72
C LEU A 23 33.82 -1.43 22.92
N LEU A 24 33.35 -2.23 23.88
CA LEU A 24 33.85 -3.60 24.05
C LEU A 24 33.47 -4.50 22.88
N ALA A 25 32.24 -4.40 22.37
CA ALA A 25 31.77 -5.15 21.21
C ALA A 25 32.56 -4.78 19.95
N ASP A 26 32.85 -3.49 19.73
CA ASP A 26 33.69 -3.02 18.63
C ASP A 26 35.13 -3.53 18.75
N LYS A 27 35.73 -3.45 19.95
CA LYS A 27 37.06 -4.01 20.21
C LYS A 27 37.10 -5.51 19.91
N LEU A 28 36.09 -6.27 20.32
CA LEU A 28 36.02 -7.72 20.04
C LEU A 28 35.82 -8.00 18.55
N SER A 29 34.90 -7.28 17.88
CA SER A 29 34.63 -7.45 16.45
C SER A 29 35.85 -7.16 15.57
N LEU A 30 36.70 -6.20 15.97
CA LEU A 30 37.94 -5.86 15.26
C LEU A 30 39.04 -6.92 15.46
N ASN A 31 39.10 -7.55 16.63
CA ASN A 31 40.19 -8.47 16.99
C ASN A 31 39.85 -9.97 16.81
N LEU A 32 38.57 -10.34 16.69
CA LEU A 32 38.10 -11.73 16.64
C LEU A 32 37.30 -12.00 15.34
N PRO A 33 37.90 -12.63 14.30
CA PRO A 33 37.27 -12.78 12.98
C PRO A 33 35.95 -13.57 12.93
N SER A 34 35.62 -14.34 13.97
CA SER A 34 34.37 -15.10 14.10
C SER A 34 33.31 -14.45 15.00
N PHE A 35 33.64 -13.30 15.62
CA PHE A 35 32.77 -12.55 16.52
C PHE A 35 31.98 -11.51 15.72
N ARG A 36 30.68 -11.74 15.50
CA ARG A 36 29.80 -10.82 14.78
C ARG A 36 28.95 -10.04 15.76
N VAL A 37 28.72 -8.77 15.45
CA VAL A 37 28.01 -7.81 16.30
C VAL A 37 26.86 -7.19 15.51
N THR A 38 25.65 -7.26 16.06
CA THR A 38 24.51 -6.42 15.65
C THR A 38 24.25 -5.40 16.75
N LYS A 39 24.20 -4.12 16.43
CA LYS A 39 23.86 -3.04 17.37
C LYS A 39 22.46 -2.53 17.07
N ILE A 40 21.63 -2.36 18.10
CA ILE A 40 20.28 -1.80 18.00
C ILE A 40 20.19 -0.64 19.00
N VAL A 41 20.30 0.59 18.52
CA VAL A 41 20.20 1.79 19.36
C VAL A 41 18.73 2.23 19.42
N LYS A 42 18.21 2.44 20.63
CA LYS A 42 16.86 2.96 20.88
C LYS A 42 16.92 4.35 21.49
N GLN A 43 15.91 5.19 21.23
CA GLN A 43 15.72 6.41 22.02
C GLN A 43 15.16 6.04 23.41
N PRO A 44 15.32 6.91 24.43
CA PRO A 44 14.86 6.61 25.79
C PRO A 44 13.34 6.41 25.90
N GLN A 45 12.56 7.14 25.10
CA GLN A 45 11.10 7.00 25.04
C GLN A 45 10.63 5.65 24.47
N ASP A 46 11.34 5.11 23.47
CA ASP A 46 10.99 3.84 22.80
C ASP A 46 11.31 2.61 23.66
N TRP A 47 12.07 2.78 24.76
CA TRP A 47 12.56 1.67 25.56
C TRP A 47 11.42 0.80 26.14
N LYS A 48 10.30 1.42 26.52
CA LYS A 48 9.12 0.71 27.05
C LYS A 48 8.43 -0.17 26.01
N GLU A 49 8.44 0.25 24.74
CA GLU A 49 7.90 -0.55 23.65
C GLU A 49 8.83 -1.73 23.36
N PHE A 50 10.15 -1.50 23.37
CA PHE A 50 11.15 -2.54 23.21
C PHE A 50 11.09 -3.61 24.32
N THR A 51 10.94 -3.22 25.60
CA THR A 51 10.85 -4.20 26.71
C THR A 51 9.57 -5.04 26.64
N LYS A 52 8.46 -4.48 26.17
CA LYS A 52 7.26 -5.24 25.84
C LYS A 52 7.53 -6.24 24.70
N TRP A 53 8.07 -5.77 23.58
CA TRP A 53 8.36 -6.59 22.40
C TRP A 53 9.32 -7.75 22.69
N ILE A 54 10.39 -7.54 23.47
CA ILE A 54 11.35 -8.61 23.79
C ILE A 54 10.75 -9.65 24.75
N THR A 55 9.84 -9.23 25.64
CA THR A 55 9.06 -10.12 26.48
C THR A 55 8.13 -11.00 25.63
N GLU A 56 7.38 -10.39 24.70
CA GLU A 56 6.45 -11.10 23.81
C GLU A 56 7.16 -12.06 22.86
N LYS A 57 8.26 -11.61 22.21
CA LYS A 57 8.96 -12.37 21.18
C LYS A 57 9.88 -13.47 21.73
N HIS A 58 10.56 -13.23 22.85
CA HIS A 58 11.57 -14.15 23.39
C HIS A 58 11.18 -14.79 24.74
N GLY A 59 10.24 -14.20 25.47
CA GLY A 59 9.92 -14.58 26.85
C GLY A 59 10.92 -14.04 27.88
N TRP A 60 11.59 -12.92 27.58
CA TRP A 60 12.61 -12.33 28.44
C TRP A 60 12.11 -11.05 29.11
N PHE A 61 12.08 -11.07 30.44
CA PHE A 61 11.78 -9.89 31.23
C PHE A 61 13.01 -9.02 31.34
N VAL A 62 12.95 -7.82 30.76
CA VAL A 62 13.99 -6.80 30.79
C VAL A 62 13.35 -5.49 31.22
N GLU A 63 13.97 -4.81 32.17
CA GLU A 63 13.58 -3.46 32.60
C GLU A 63 14.61 -2.43 32.14
N GLU A 64 15.90 -2.69 32.41
CA GLU A 64 16.99 -1.73 32.21
C GLU A 64 17.82 -1.94 30.95
N SER A 65 18.46 -0.84 30.51
CA SER A 65 19.41 -0.83 29.40
C SER A 65 20.84 -1.02 29.91
N PRO A 66 21.71 -1.75 29.19
CA PRO A 66 21.47 -2.43 27.91
C PRO A 66 21.04 -3.90 28.06
N VAL A 67 20.72 -4.53 26.93
CA VAL A 67 20.47 -5.98 26.79
C VAL A 67 21.44 -6.57 25.78
N VAL A 68 22.01 -7.73 26.12
CA VAL A 68 22.81 -8.53 25.21
C VAL A 68 22.26 -9.95 25.13
N TRP A 69 22.15 -10.48 23.91
CA TRP A 69 21.86 -11.89 23.66
C TRP A 69 22.73 -12.43 22.52
N ARG A 70 22.82 -13.76 22.43
CA ARG A 70 23.45 -14.45 21.30
C ARG A 70 22.41 -15.11 20.40
N GLU A 71 22.68 -15.13 19.11
CA GLU A 71 21.86 -15.77 18.08
C GLU A 71 22.64 -16.87 17.36
N LEU A 72 21.94 -17.95 17.01
CA LEU A 72 22.50 -19.11 16.31
C LEU A 72 22.19 -19.00 14.82
N VAL A 73 23.15 -18.45 14.06
CA VAL A 73 23.02 -18.08 12.65
C VAL A 73 22.60 -19.26 11.75
N ASP A 74 22.99 -20.48 12.09
CA ASP A 74 22.97 -21.62 11.16
C ASP A 74 21.74 -22.56 11.31
N GLN A 75 20.88 -22.39 12.34
CA GLN A 75 19.84 -23.40 12.67
C GLN A 75 18.48 -22.83 13.15
N GLY A 76 18.18 -21.55 12.92
CA GLY A 76 16.89 -20.96 13.33
C GLY A 76 16.61 -21.06 14.84
N GLY A 77 17.68 -21.14 15.64
CA GLY A 77 17.58 -21.41 17.07
C GLY A 77 17.05 -20.22 17.85
N LYS A 78 16.20 -20.48 18.85
CA LYS A 78 15.82 -19.47 19.85
C LYS A 78 17.09 -18.83 20.41
N GLY A 79 17.18 -17.49 20.35
CA GLY A 79 18.29 -16.75 20.92
C GLY A 79 18.49 -17.06 22.41
N ILE A 80 19.63 -16.70 22.97
CA ILE A 80 19.95 -16.93 24.39
C ILE A 80 20.36 -15.60 25.02
N LEU A 81 19.55 -15.11 25.95
CA LEU A 81 19.84 -13.94 26.77
C LEU A 81 21.15 -14.14 27.54
N ILE A 82 22.02 -13.13 27.50
CA ILE A 82 23.25 -13.08 28.31
C ILE A 82 23.00 -12.24 29.56
N GLY A 83 22.31 -11.11 29.41
CA GLY A 83 22.01 -10.17 30.49
C GLY A 83 22.23 -8.74 30.04
N GLY A 84 22.67 -7.88 30.94
CA GLY A 84 23.03 -6.50 30.66
C GLY A 84 24.55 -6.30 30.55
N ALA A 85 24.99 -5.10 30.94
CA ALA A 85 26.36 -4.66 30.73
C ALA A 85 27.41 -5.35 31.62
N ASN A 86 27.00 -5.95 32.74
CA ASN A 86 27.92 -6.60 33.67
C ASN A 86 28.08 -8.08 33.29
N GLU A 87 26.98 -8.77 33.03
CA GLU A 87 26.92 -10.18 32.63
C GLU A 87 27.66 -10.40 31.30
N PHE A 88 27.53 -9.47 30.36
CA PHE A 88 28.33 -9.50 29.13
C PHE A 88 29.83 -9.29 29.39
N GLN A 89 30.20 -8.37 30.29
CA GLN A 89 31.61 -8.11 30.61
C GLN A 89 32.25 -9.31 31.33
N GLU A 90 31.51 -10.00 32.21
CA GLU A 90 31.92 -11.25 32.84
C GLU A 90 32.12 -12.37 31.81
N LEU A 91 31.17 -12.53 30.87
CA LEU A 91 31.30 -13.48 29.76
C LEU A 91 32.55 -13.20 28.92
N VAL A 92 32.80 -11.93 28.56
CA VAL A 92 33.97 -11.57 27.75
C VAL A 92 35.28 -11.87 28.47
N ALA A 93 35.35 -11.58 29.76
CA ALA A 93 36.52 -11.89 30.58
C ALA A 93 36.77 -13.39 30.71
N ALA A 94 35.71 -14.18 30.92
CA ALA A 94 35.81 -15.63 31.10
C ALA A 94 36.17 -16.37 29.80
N TYR A 95 35.63 -15.94 28.64
CA TYR A 95 35.79 -16.66 27.37
C TYR A 95 36.87 -16.10 26.44
N TYR A 96 37.16 -14.79 26.51
CA TYR A 96 38.16 -14.14 25.64
C TYR A 96 39.35 -13.57 26.42
N GLY A 97 39.35 -13.61 27.75
CA GLY A 97 40.42 -13.04 28.59
C GLY A 97 40.45 -11.51 28.57
N GLU A 98 39.40 -10.87 28.06
CA GLU A 98 39.34 -9.43 27.80
C GLU A 98 38.53 -8.71 28.88
N GLN A 99 39.05 -7.59 29.37
CA GLN A 99 38.40 -6.74 30.38
C GLN A 99 38.53 -5.29 29.93
N ILE A 100 37.45 -4.53 30.02
CA ILE A 100 37.44 -3.11 29.68
C ILE A 100 37.35 -2.26 30.94
N SER A 101 38.34 -1.39 31.11
CA SER A 101 38.33 -0.32 32.10
C SER A 101 38.19 0.98 31.34
N ILE A 102 37.00 1.57 31.37
CA ILE A 102 36.71 2.87 30.76
C ILE A 102 36.50 3.85 31.90
N ARG A 103 37.11 5.02 31.83
CA ARG A 103 36.88 6.05 32.85
C ARG A 103 35.48 6.64 32.69
N THR A 104 34.89 7.12 33.80
CA THR A 104 33.54 7.70 33.79
C THR A 104 33.40 8.88 32.83
N ASP A 105 34.44 9.71 32.69
CA ASP A 105 34.47 10.84 31.77
C ASP A 105 34.51 10.42 30.29
N GLU A 106 35.28 9.39 29.95
CA GLU A 106 35.32 8.80 28.61
C GLU A 106 33.97 8.16 28.25
N MET A 107 33.40 7.36 29.15
CA MET A 107 32.09 6.71 28.98
C MET A 107 30.96 7.74 28.76
N LEU A 108 30.98 8.86 29.50
CA LEU A 108 30.02 9.96 29.31
C LEU A 108 30.21 10.69 27.98
N ASN A 109 31.44 10.80 27.46
CA ASN A 109 31.69 11.41 26.15
C ASN A 109 31.19 10.51 25.00
N VAL A 110 31.35 9.19 25.13
CA VAL A 110 30.83 8.21 24.16
C VAL A 110 29.30 8.23 24.16
N MET A 111 28.67 8.21 25.34
CA MET A 111 27.21 8.40 25.49
C MET A 111 26.72 9.69 24.82
N LYS A 112 27.39 10.84 25.02
CA LYS A 112 27.00 12.10 24.34
C LYS A 112 27.09 12.00 22.82
N ASN A 113 28.11 11.32 22.30
CA ASN A 113 28.24 11.08 20.86
C ASN A 113 27.10 10.18 20.37
N ASN A 114 26.75 9.12 21.10
CA ASN A 114 25.65 8.20 20.76
C ASN A 114 24.29 8.92 20.71
N ILE A 115 24.01 9.80 21.69
CA ILE A 115 22.82 10.67 21.65
C ILE A 115 22.83 11.54 20.39
N LYS A 116 23.95 12.21 20.10
CA LYS A 116 24.07 13.09 18.92
C LYS A 116 23.86 12.33 17.60
N TYR A 117 24.53 11.19 17.44
CA TYR A 117 24.39 10.36 16.24
C TYR A 117 22.98 9.81 16.11
N LYS A 118 22.34 9.39 17.21
CA LYS A 118 20.97 8.87 17.14
C LYS A 118 19.95 9.95 16.79
N ILE A 119 20.09 11.16 17.34
CA ILE A 119 19.26 12.32 16.93
C ILE A 119 19.45 12.64 15.44
N GLN A 120 20.69 12.64 14.95
CA GLN A 120 20.95 12.90 13.53
C GLN A 120 20.38 11.78 12.63
N GLU A 121 20.58 10.51 13.00
CA GLU A 121 20.00 9.37 12.28
C GLU A 121 18.48 9.45 12.22
N ASP A 122 17.81 9.74 13.34
CA ASP A 122 16.36 9.85 13.41
C ASP A 122 15.85 11.05 12.60
N GLN A 123 16.57 12.18 12.59
CA GLN A 123 16.27 13.32 11.71
C GLN A 123 16.43 12.96 10.24
N GLU A 124 17.50 12.25 9.85
CA GLU A 124 17.70 11.79 8.48
C GLU A 124 16.64 10.76 8.06
N GLN A 125 16.23 9.85 8.95
CA GLN A 125 15.15 8.90 8.71
C GLN A 125 13.79 9.62 8.58
N GLN A 126 13.49 10.57 9.47
CA GLN A 126 12.26 11.36 9.41
C GLN A 126 12.22 12.24 8.15
N MET A 127 13.34 12.86 7.75
CA MET A 127 13.44 13.60 6.49
C MET A 127 13.28 12.69 5.27
N LYS A 128 13.79 11.44 5.31
CA LYS A 128 13.51 10.44 4.26
C LYS A 128 12.01 10.13 4.20
N ILE A 129 11.35 9.87 5.34
CA ILE A 129 9.91 9.60 5.40
C ILE A 129 9.08 10.79 4.89
N ILE A 130 9.44 12.03 5.24
CA ILE A 130 8.74 13.24 4.78
C ILE A 130 8.96 13.48 3.27
N ASN A 131 10.16 13.20 2.75
CA ASN A 131 10.49 13.42 1.35
C ASN A 131 10.13 12.24 0.43
N THR A 132 9.84 11.06 0.98
CA THR A 132 9.22 9.96 0.26
C THR A 132 7.71 10.21 0.19
N PRO A 133 7.12 10.44 -1.00
CA PRO A 133 5.68 10.65 -1.10
C PRO A 133 4.95 9.41 -0.56
N SER A 134 3.98 9.64 0.32
CA SER A 134 3.15 8.56 0.88
C SER A 134 2.52 7.75 -0.26
N PRO A 135 2.57 6.41 -0.22
CA PRO A 135 2.02 5.60 -1.29
C PRO A 135 0.52 5.88 -1.48
N SER A 136 0.07 5.78 -2.73
CA SER A 136 -1.34 5.76 -3.04
C SER A 136 -1.93 4.42 -2.63
N ASN A 137 -2.72 4.47 -1.56
CA ASN A 137 -3.50 3.33 -1.09
C ASN A 137 -4.66 3.08 -2.05
N VAL A 138 -4.57 2.03 -2.85
CA VAL A 138 -5.54 1.67 -3.89
C VAL A 138 -6.24 0.39 -3.45
N VAL A 139 -7.54 0.51 -3.15
CA VAL A 139 -8.41 -0.65 -2.91
C VAL A 139 -8.95 -1.17 -4.23
N VAL A 140 -8.93 -2.47 -4.43
CA VAL A 140 -9.53 -3.17 -5.57
C VAL A 140 -10.55 -4.17 -5.03
N ILE A 141 -11.84 -3.88 -5.23
CA ILE A 141 -12.96 -4.76 -4.87
C ILE A 141 -13.26 -5.65 -6.08
N GLY A 142 -13.44 -6.97 -5.87
CA GLY A 142 -13.53 -7.98 -6.93
C GLY A 142 -12.19 -8.35 -7.54
N ALA A 143 -11.12 -8.30 -6.73
CA ALA A 143 -9.77 -8.49 -7.23
C ALA A 143 -9.51 -9.90 -7.80
N ALA A 144 -10.34 -10.90 -7.51
CA ALA A 144 -10.28 -12.23 -8.14
C ALA A 144 -11.14 -12.37 -9.42
N GLY A 145 -11.75 -11.28 -9.88
CA GLY A 145 -12.56 -11.20 -11.10
C GLY A 145 -11.76 -11.30 -12.40
N LEU A 146 -12.48 -11.54 -13.51
CA LEU A 146 -11.90 -11.60 -14.85
C LEU A 146 -11.59 -10.18 -15.35
N GLY A 147 -10.31 -9.88 -15.54
CA GLY A 147 -9.82 -8.55 -15.97
C GLY A 147 -8.88 -7.87 -14.97
N THR A 148 -8.82 -8.34 -13.72
CA THR A 148 -7.92 -7.76 -12.70
C THR A 148 -6.45 -7.85 -13.12
N GLY A 149 -6.04 -8.90 -13.84
CA GLY A 149 -4.66 -9.03 -14.35
C GLY A 149 -4.25 -7.90 -15.28
N ASP A 150 -5.09 -7.55 -16.26
CA ASP A 150 -4.80 -6.48 -17.24
C ASP A 150 -4.89 -5.08 -16.61
N PHE A 151 -5.83 -4.92 -15.66
CA PHE A 151 -5.96 -3.71 -14.87
C PHE A 151 -4.73 -3.47 -13.98
N LEU A 152 -4.30 -4.49 -13.23
CA LEU A 152 -3.07 -4.45 -12.44
C LEU A 152 -1.86 -4.21 -13.34
N ALA A 153 -1.71 -4.90 -14.47
CA ALA A 153 -0.63 -4.63 -15.42
C ALA A 153 -0.61 -3.16 -15.89
N SER A 154 -1.77 -2.51 -16.02
CA SER A 154 -1.88 -1.10 -16.39
C SER A 154 -1.51 -0.15 -15.25
N ILE A 155 -1.91 -0.45 -14.01
CA ILE A 155 -1.45 0.22 -12.79
C ILE A 155 0.07 0.15 -12.67
N LEU A 156 0.62 -1.07 -12.78
CA LEU A 156 2.02 -1.38 -12.51
C LEU A 156 2.99 -0.77 -13.53
N ASN A 157 2.53 -0.55 -14.75
CA ASN A 157 3.26 0.22 -15.76
C ASN A 157 3.20 1.75 -15.56
N GLY A 158 2.62 2.23 -14.45
CA GLY A 158 2.53 3.66 -14.12
C GLY A 158 1.57 4.46 -15.01
N LYS A 159 0.73 3.79 -15.82
CA LYS A 159 -0.21 4.49 -16.72
C LYS A 159 -1.36 5.18 -15.98
N VAL A 160 -1.72 4.66 -14.80
CA VAL A 160 -2.88 5.14 -14.01
C VAL A 160 -2.45 6.12 -12.91
N PHE A 161 -1.37 5.82 -12.18
CA PHE A 161 -0.92 6.61 -11.02
C PHE A 161 0.45 7.27 -11.22
N GLY A 162 0.97 7.30 -12.46
CA GLY A 162 2.21 7.98 -12.81
C GLY A 162 3.44 7.38 -12.12
N ASP A 163 4.11 8.19 -11.29
CA ASP A 163 5.33 7.84 -10.57
C ASP A 163 5.13 7.70 -9.05
N GLU A 164 3.89 7.69 -8.57
CA GLU A 164 3.59 7.42 -7.16
C GLU A 164 3.90 5.94 -6.80
N MET A 165 4.42 5.72 -5.59
CA MET A 165 4.40 4.40 -4.96
C MET A 165 2.96 3.99 -4.66
N ILE A 166 2.65 2.71 -4.67
CA ILE A 166 1.28 2.17 -4.52
C ILE A 166 1.28 1.12 -3.42
N GLU A 167 0.24 1.14 -2.58
CA GLU A 167 -0.06 0.06 -1.62
C GLU A 167 -1.43 -0.51 -1.98
N LEU A 168 -1.46 -1.78 -2.40
CA LEU A 168 -2.67 -2.43 -2.91
C LEU A 168 -3.43 -3.13 -1.79
N TYR A 169 -4.74 -2.94 -1.77
CA TYR A 169 -5.67 -3.67 -0.90
C TYR A 169 -6.66 -4.42 -1.79
N LEU A 170 -6.50 -5.73 -1.88
CA LEU A 170 -7.30 -6.59 -2.76
C LEU A 170 -8.43 -7.23 -1.94
N SER A 171 -9.67 -6.89 -2.26
CA SER A 171 -10.85 -7.42 -1.60
C SER A 171 -11.74 -8.16 -2.58
N ASP A 172 -12.37 -9.24 -2.12
CA ASP A 172 -13.28 -10.08 -2.87
C ASP A 172 -14.10 -10.92 -1.88
N GLU A 173 -15.12 -11.62 -2.39
CA GLU A 173 -15.90 -12.54 -1.57
C GLU A 173 -15.06 -13.65 -0.94
N VAL A 174 -15.50 -14.13 0.23
CA VAL A 174 -14.91 -15.28 0.95
C VAL A 174 -14.72 -16.50 0.03
N LYS A 175 -15.61 -16.71 -0.95
CA LYS A 175 -15.52 -17.82 -1.94
C LYS A 175 -14.29 -17.75 -2.84
N ASN A 176 -13.74 -16.56 -3.05
CA ASN A 176 -12.57 -16.31 -3.91
C ASN A 176 -11.24 -16.16 -3.14
N LYS A 177 -11.24 -16.36 -1.81
CA LYS A 177 -10.06 -16.15 -0.93
C LYS A 177 -8.78 -16.85 -1.41
N ASN A 178 -8.86 -18.07 -1.94
CA ASN A 178 -7.68 -18.77 -2.49
C ASN A 178 -7.09 -18.05 -3.72
N LYS A 179 -7.93 -17.51 -4.61
CA LYS A 179 -7.47 -16.74 -5.77
C LYS A 179 -6.81 -15.42 -5.35
N LEU A 180 -7.31 -14.78 -4.28
CA LEU A 180 -6.66 -13.60 -3.70
C LEU A 180 -5.27 -13.93 -3.15
N PHE A 181 -5.11 -15.07 -2.48
CA PHE A 181 -3.79 -15.55 -2.05
C PHE A 181 -2.86 -15.80 -3.26
N GLU A 182 -3.31 -16.55 -4.26
CA GLU A 182 -2.52 -16.81 -5.49
C GLU A 182 -2.10 -15.51 -6.20
N LEU A 183 -3.02 -14.56 -6.36
CA LEU A 183 -2.75 -13.25 -6.95
C LEU A 183 -1.75 -12.43 -6.12
N ARG A 184 -1.86 -12.47 -4.79
CA ARG A 184 -0.93 -11.80 -3.89
C ARG A 184 0.48 -12.37 -4.00
N GLU A 185 0.65 -13.70 -3.96
CA GLU A 185 1.97 -14.34 -4.11
C GLU A 185 2.61 -13.94 -5.46
N VAL A 186 1.85 -13.97 -6.56
CA VAL A 186 2.33 -13.53 -7.89
C VAL A 186 2.77 -12.06 -7.90
N LEU A 187 2.04 -11.17 -7.23
CA LEU A 187 2.41 -9.75 -7.14
C LEU A 187 3.64 -9.49 -6.25
N GLU A 188 3.81 -10.26 -5.18
CA GLU A 188 4.99 -10.20 -4.31
C GLU A 188 6.24 -10.78 -5.01
N GLU A 189 6.11 -11.91 -5.72
CA GLU A 189 7.19 -12.51 -6.53
C GLU A 189 7.61 -11.62 -7.71
N ALA A 190 6.68 -10.87 -8.30
CA ALA A 190 6.95 -9.99 -9.44
C ALA A 190 7.88 -8.80 -9.12
N ALA A 191 8.18 -8.54 -7.84
CA ALA A 191 9.16 -7.55 -7.38
C ALA A 191 8.99 -6.14 -8.02
N LEU A 192 7.74 -5.71 -8.11
CA LEU A 192 7.30 -4.57 -8.92
C LEU A 192 7.80 -3.23 -8.32
N PRO A 193 8.62 -2.43 -9.04
CA PRO A 193 9.35 -1.30 -8.44
C PRO A 193 8.51 -0.22 -7.75
N LYS A 194 7.24 -0.06 -8.15
CA LYS A 194 6.29 0.92 -7.61
C LYS A 194 5.32 0.34 -6.58
N LEU A 195 5.30 -0.98 -6.40
CA LEU A 195 4.41 -1.66 -5.47
C LEU A 195 5.10 -1.80 -4.12
N SER A 196 4.62 -1.07 -3.12
CA SER A 196 5.15 -1.11 -1.75
C SER A 196 4.77 -2.41 -1.06
N ARG A 197 3.47 -2.74 -1.05
CA ARG A 197 2.86 -3.91 -0.40
C ARG A 197 1.54 -4.29 -1.07
N VAL A 198 1.13 -5.53 -0.82
CA VAL A 198 -0.18 -6.08 -1.16
C VAL A 198 -0.83 -6.64 0.08
N HIS A 199 -2.04 -6.19 0.37
CA HIS A 199 -2.93 -6.72 1.41
C HIS A 199 -4.09 -7.45 0.73
N ILE A 200 -4.62 -8.46 1.42
CA ILE A 200 -5.86 -9.13 1.03
C ILE A 200 -6.83 -9.11 2.21
N SER A 201 -8.12 -8.84 1.98
CA SER A 201 -9.16 -9.03 3.00
C SER A 201 -10.50 -9.40 2.36
N ASP A 202 -11.21 -10.31 3.02
CA ASP A 202 -12.62 -10.62 2.77
C ASP A 202 -13.59 -9.64 3.46
N ASP A 203 -13.07 -8.63 4.17
CA ASP A 203 -13.83 -7.48 4.67
C ASP A 203 -13.52 -6.22 3.84
N VAL A 204 -14.54 -5.73 3.15
CA VAL A 204 -14.47 -4.50 2.34
C VAL A 204 -14.40 -3.26 3.23
N ASP A 205 -15.11 -3.22 4.36
CA ASP A 205 -15.14 -2.06 5.26
C ASP A 205 -13.74 -1.84 5.87
N GLU A 206 -13.03 -2.91 6.23
CA GLU A 206 -11.62 -2.88 6.65
C GLU A 206 -10.74 -2.21 5.58
N CYS A 207 -10.83 -2.67 4.33
CA CYS A 207 -10.03 -2.13 3.22
C CYS A 207 -10.33 -0.64 2.96
N LEU A 208 -11.60 -0.24 3.03
CA LEU A 208 -12.03 1.13 2.77
C LEU A 208 -11.51 2.13 3.81
N THR A 209 -11.21 1.71 5.05
CA THR A 209 -10.60 2.62 6.05
C THR A 209 -9.23 3.17 5.63
N HIS A 210 -8.55 2.50 4.71
CA HIS A 210 -7.22 2.87 4.24
C HIS A 210 -7.21 3.51 2.85
N ALA A 211 -8.36 3.62 2.16
CA ALA A 211 -8.42 3.99 0.75
C ALA A 211 -8.09 5.47 0.48
N LYS A 212 -7.10 5.72 -0.40
CA LYS A 212 -6.97 6.99 -1.14
C LYS A 212 -7.81 6.93 -2.42
N GLN A 213 -7.84 5.76 -3.06
CA GLN A 213 -8.62 5.46 -4.27
C GLN A 213 -9.27 4.08 -4.12
N VAL A 214 -10.47 3.92 -4.68
CA VAL A 214 -11.21 2.66 -4.71
C VAL A 214 -11.52 2.33 -6.17
N VAL A 215 -11.19 1.11 -6.56
CA VAL A 215 -11.51 0.50 -7.85
C VAL A 215 -12.47 -0.64 -7.57
N ILE A 216 -13.56 -0.70 -8.31
CA ILE A 216 -14.56 -1.74 -8.19
C ILE A 216 -14.53 -2.48 -9.54
N LEU A 217 -13.92 -3.66 -9.53
CA LEU A 217 -13.85 -4.63 -10.63
C LEU A 217 -14.85 -5.76 -10.43
N ASP A 218 -15.22 -6.01 -9.17
CA ASP A 218 -16.56 -6.49 -8.84
C ASP A 218 -17.57 -5.43 -9.26
N VAL A 219 -18.81 -5.84 -9.24
CA VAL A 219 -19.84 -5.25 -10.04
C VAL A 219 -21.02 -5.38 -8.99
N ILE A 220 -21.91 -4.39 -8.78
CA ILE A 220 -23.07 -4.37 -7.81
C ILE A 220 -24.50 -4.61 -8.44
N PRO A 221 -25.43 -5.44 -7.90
CA PRO A 221 -26.74 -5.68 -8.52
C PRO A 221 -27.77 -4.56 -8.30
N ARG A 222 -28.71 -4.34 -9.23
CA ARG A 222 -29.88 -3.45 -9.01
C ARG A 222 -31.16 -4.21 -8.66
N LYS A 223 -31.88 -3.76 -7.63
CA LYS A 223 -33.30 -4.09 -7.40
C LYS A 223 -34.20 -3.12 -8.16
N GLY A 224 -35.07 -3.62 -9.03
CA GLY A 224 -36.16 -2.85 -9.63
C GLY A 224 -37.35 -2.64 -8.67
N PRO A 225 -38.26 -1.69 -8.96
CA PRO A 225 -39.48 -1.49 -8.17
C PRO A 225 -40.44 -2.68 -8.33
N SER A 226 -41.15 -3.03 -7.25
CA SER A 226 -42.07 -4.16 -7.24
C SER A 226 -43.35 -3.89 -8.05
N PHE A 227 -43.61 -4.73 -9.06
CA PHE A 227 -44.96 -4.99 -9.54
C PHE A 227 -45.43 -6.37 -9.05
N SER A 228 -46.72 -6.48 -8.78
CA SER A 228 -47.30 -7.54 -7.96
C SER A 228 -47.41 -8.91 -8.65
N ASP A 229 -47.27 -9.96 -7.84
CA ASP A 229 -47.64 -11.35 -8.09
C ASP A 229 -46.83 -12.15 -9.13
N ILE A 230 -45.75 -12.79 -8.66
CA ILE A 230 -45.39 -14.19 -8.98
C ILE A 230 -44.67 -14.79 -7.77
N ARG A 231 -44.86 -16.10 -7.51
CA ARG A 231 -44.28 -16.82 -6.38
C ARG A 231 -43.16 -17.76 -6.83
N ILE A 232 -42.05 -17.70 -6.09
CA ILE A 232 -41.05 -18.75 -5.80
C ILE A 232 -40.00 -19.05 -6.89
N GLN A 233 -38.72 -19.13 -6.42
CA GLN A 233 -37.50 -19.71 -7.05
C GLN A 233 -37.02 -19.03 -8.35
N ASP A 234 -35.83 -18.43 -8.45
CA ASP A 234 -34.51 -18.82 -7.91
C ASP A 234 -33.59 -17.62 -7.53
N GLU A 235 -32.33 -17.91 -7.20
CA GLU A 235 -31.27 -17.00 -6.75
C GLU A 235 -30.80 -16.02 -7.84
N TRP A 236 -30.40 -14.79 -7.44
CA TRP A 236 -29.83 -13.78 -8.34
C TRP A 236 -28.69 -13.00 -7.66
N GLU A 237 -27.45 -13.31 -8.05
CA GLU A 237 -26.27 -12.44 -7.94
C GLU A 237 -26.27 -11.44 -9.12
N GLN A 238 -25.74 -10.23 -8.91
CA GLN A 238 -25.01 -9.38 -9.89
C GLN A 238 -24.14 -8.42 -9.05
N GLU A 239 -23.35 -7.47 -9.54
CA GLU A 239 -22.97 -7.00 -10.88
C GLU A 239 -23.56 -5.62 -11.44
N VAL A 240 -22.78 -4.49 -11.32
CA VAL A 240 -22.91 -3.08 -11.81
C VAL A 240 -21.66 -2.68 -12.58
N THR A 241 -21.96 -2.36 -13.83
CA THR A 241 -21.30 -1.32 -14.60
C THR A 241 -22.40 -0.29 -14.90
N VAL A 242 -22.08 1.00 -15.09
CA VAL A 242 -23.13 1.97 -15.45
C VAL A 242 -23.40 1.88 -16.94
N CYS A 243 -24.46 1.15 -17.30
CA CYS A 243 -25.04 1.27 -18.65
C CYS A 243 -25.64 2.67 -18.81
N SER A 244 -25.24 3.39 -19.87
CA SER A 244 -25.88 4.64 -20.27
C SER A 244 -27.37 4.40 -20.54
N LEU A 245 -28.25 5.14 -19.87
CA LEU A 245 -29.72 5.08 -20.03
C LEU A 245 -30.29 6.35 -20.68
N SER A 246 -29.44 7.35 -20.92
CA SER A 246 -29.85 8.71 -21.31
C SER A 246 -28.83 9.42 -22.21
N GLY A 247 -27.77 8.73 -22.66
CA GLY A 247 -26.82 9.28 -23.62
C GLY A 247 -25.72 10.18 -23.03
N TRP A 248 -25.42 10.04 -21.73
CA TRP A 248 -24.45 10.90 -21.02
C TRP A 248 -23.09 10.97 -21.73
N TYR A 249 -22.55 12.18 -21.83
CA TYR A 249 -21.26 12.48 -22.51
C TYR A 249 -21.16 11.95 -23.95
N GLY A 250 -22.29 11.69 -24.62
CA GLY A 250 -22.33 11.12 -25.97
C GLY A 250 -22.15 9.60 -26.05
N VAL A 251 -22.08 8.90 -24.91
CA VAL A 251 -22.05 7.43 -24.83
C VAL A 251 -23.44 6.87 -25.18
N PRO A 252 -23.60 6.09 -26.26
CA PRO A 252 -24.89 5.49 -26.63
C PRO A 252 -25.54 4.67 -25.51
N GLU A 253 -26.86 4.66 -25.53
CA GLU A 253 -27.68 3.89 -24.60
C GLU A 253 -27.35 2.39 -24.69
N GLY A 254 -27.37 1.69 -23.56
CA GLY A 254 -27.03 0.27 -23.47
C GLY A 254 -25.53 -0.05 -23.40
N ILE A 255 -24.64 0.94 -23.62
CA ILE A 255 -23.19 0.73 -23.45
C ILE A 255 -22.78 0.89 -21.98
N ALA A 256 -22.01 -0.09 -21.52
CA ALA A 256 -21.24 -0.11 -20.30
C ALA A 256 -20.11 0.95 -20.31
N PHE A 257 -20.18 1.98 -19.46
CA PHE A 257 -19.12 3.00 -19.41
C PHE A 257 -18.94 3.58 -18.00
N SER A 258 -17.70 3.95 -17.65
CA SER A 258 -17.38 4.58 -16.37
C SER A 258 -17.60 6.10 -16.43
N PHE A 259 -18.38 6.63 -15.49
CA PHE A 259 -18.71 8.05 -15.42
C PHE A 259 -18.21 8.68 -14.11
N PRO A 260 -17.85 9.98 -14.11
CA PRO A 260 -17.58 10.69 -12.87
C PRO A 260 -18.88 10.80 -12.05
N VAL A 261 -18.86 10.28 -10.83
CA VAL A 261 -19.98 10.36 -9.88
C VAL A 261 -19.65 11.26 -8.69
N MET A 262 -20.66 11.95 -8.18
CA MET A 262 -20.61 12.59 -6.87
C MET A 262 -21.38 11.76 -5.85
N CYS A 263 -20.81 11.57 -4.66
CA CYS A 263 -21.46 10.93 -3.53
C CYS A 263 -21.86 11.98 -2.49
N GLY A 264 -23.14 12.04 -2.16
CA GLY A 264 -23.66 12.82 -1.05
C GLY A 264 -23.46 12.10 0.29
N SER A 265 -23.62 12.84 1.39
CA SER A 265 -23.84 12.22 2.69
C SER A 265 -25.06 11.29 2.64
N TYR A 266 -25.00 10.16 3.36
CA TYR A 266 -25.98 9.06 3.35
C TYR A 266 -25.98 8.14 2.12
N GLY A 267 -24.92 8.13 1.30
CA GLY A 267 -24.69 7.07 0.30
C GLY A 267 -25.48 7.22 -1.01
N TYR A 268 -26.15 8.36 -1.20
CA TYR A 268 -26.71 8.74 -2.49
C TYR A 268 -25.59 9.14 -3.45
N TRP A 269 -25.65 8.67 -4.69
CA TRP A 269 -24.72 9.09 -5.75
C TRP A 269 -25.46 9.49 -7.01
N TRP A 270 -24.84 10.34 -7.82
CA TRP A 270 -25.33 10.71 -9.15
C TRP A 270 -24.16 10.94 -10.10
N VAL A 271 -24.38 10.72 -11.40
CA VAL A 271 -23.42 11.09 -12.44
C VAL A 271 -23.35 12.62 -12.50
N VAL A 272 -22.14 13.17 -12.53
CA VAL A 272 -21.94 14.60 -12.83
C VAL A 272 -22.30 14.80 -14.30
N GLU A 273 -23.24 15.68 -14.63
CA GLU A 273 -23.70 15.87 -16.02
C GLU A 273 -23.02 17.08 -16.71
N ASP A 274 -22.67 18.13 -15.96
CA ASP A 274 -22.16 19.40 -16.46
C ASP A 274 -20.61 19.55 -16.44
N MET A 275 -19.85 18.46 -16.59
CA MET A 275 -18.39 18.57 -16.61
C MET A 275 -17.90 19.10 -17.98
N PRO A 276 -17.18 20.25 -18.04
CA PRO A 276 -16.67 20.77 -19.30
C PRO A 276 -15.54 19.88 -19.83
N LEU A 277 -15.83 19.08 -20.86
CA LEU A 277 -14.82 18.30 -21.56
C LEU A 277 -13.89 19.22 -22.37
N THR A 278 -12.58 18.98 -22.29
CA THR A 278 -11.64 19.57 -23.26
C THR A 278 -11.78 18.85 -24.61
N PRO A 279 -11.48 19.50 -25.75
CA PRO A 279 -11.59 18.87 -27.07
C PRO A 279 -10.74 17.60 -27.22
N GLU A 280 -9.63 17.51 -26.49
CA GLU A 280 -8.75 16.34 -26.42
C GLU A 280 -9.44 15.16 -25.74
N VAL A 281 -10.08 15.39 -24.59
CA VAL A 281 -10.83 14.37 -23.85
C VAL A 281 -12.09 13.95 -24.61
N GLU A 282 -12.80 14.88 -25.26
CA GLU A 282 -13.93 14.54 -26.15
C GLU A 282 -13.50 13.61 -27.29
N THR A 283 -12.32 13.85 -27.88
CA THR A 283 -11.76 13.03 -28.97
C THR A 283 -11.34 11.63 -28.49
N GLN A 284 -10.68 11.55 -27.32
CA GLN A 284 -10.31 10.28 -26.71
C GLN A 284 -11.55 9.45 -26.32
N LEU A 285 -12.53 10.08 -25.69
CA LEU A 285 -13.81 9.46 -25.31
C LEU A 285 -14.51 8.84 -26.52
N LYS A 286 -14.62 9.57 -27.63
CA LYS A 286 -15.19 9.05 -28.89
C LYS A 286 -14.42 7.87 -29.47
N THR A 287 -13.09 7.90 -29.38
CA THR A 287 -12.23 6.80 -29.85
C THR A 287 -12.46 5.54 -29.02
N SER A 288 -12.58 5.67 -27.70
CA SER A 288 -12.90 4.55 -26.79
C SER A 288 -14.31 3.99 -27.04
N ILE A 289 -15.34 4.86 -27.11
CA ILE A 289 -16.72 4.44 -27.43
C ILE A 289 -16.77 3.70 -28.77
N ARG A 290 -16.08 4.23 -29.79
CA ARG A 290 -16.00 3.62 -31.11
C ARG A 290 -15.34 2.24 -31.07
N SER A 291 -14.22 2.07 -30.37
CA SER A 291 -13.56 0.77 -30.24
C SER A 291 -14.48 -0.28 -29.62
N VAL A 292 -15.16 0.07 -28.52
CA VAL A 292 -16.12 -0.82 -27.84
C VAL A 292 -17.29 -1.18 -28.75
N LEU A 293 -17.77 -0.23 -29.57
CA LEU A 293 -18.81 -0.48 -30.56
C LEU A 293 -18.33 -1.32 -31.75
N GLU A 294 -17.09 -1.17 -32.19
CA GLU A 294 -16.48 -1.99 -33.25
C GLU A 294 -16.31 -3.45 -32.80
N ASP A 295 -15.96 -3.69 -31.53
CA ASP A 295 -15.94 -5.03 -30.93
C ASP A 295 -17.36 -5.60 -30.74
N TRP A 296 -18.32 -4.78 -30.28
CA TRP A 296 -19.71 -5.22 -30.08
C TRP A 296 -20.49 -5.44 -31.38
N ALA A 297 -20.09 -4.79 -32.49
CA ALA A 297 -20.71 -4.95 -33.81
C ALA A 297 -20.65 -6.37 -34.39
N VAL A 298 -19.80 -7.25 -33.82
CA VAL A 298 -19.77 -8.69 -34.11
C VAL A 298 -21.04 -9.40 -33.61
N VAL A 299 -21.70 -8.86 -32.57
CA VAL A 299 -22.93 -9.39 -31.95
C VAL A 299 -24.17 -8.63 -32.44
N ASP A 300 -24.13 -7.30 -32.45
CA ASP A 300 -25.17 -6.44 -33.05
C ASP A 300 -24.53 -5.19 -33.67
N PRO A 301 -24.57 -4.99 -35.00
CA PRO A 301 -23.98 -3.83 -35.66
C PRO A 301 -24.79 -2.53 -35.50
N LEU A 302 -26.08 -2.60 -35.12
CA LEU A 302 -26.96 -1.43 -35.10
C LEU A 302 -26.48 -0.27 -34.19
N PRO A 303 -25.96 -0.50 -32.97
CA PRO A 303 -25.44 0.56 -32.12
C PRO A 303 -24.24 1.30 -32.73
N LEU A 304 -23.35 0.58 -33.43
CA LEU A 304 -22.21 1.17 -34.14
C LEU A 304 -22.68 2.02 -35.33
N GLU A 305 -23.61 1.50 -36.13
CA GLU A 305 -24.16 2.25 -37.26
C GLU A 305 -24.82 3.55 -36.81
N ASP A 306 -25.60 3.53 -35.73
CA ASP A 306 -26.32 4.70 -35.24
C ASP A 306 -25.40 5.72 -34.56
N PHE A 307 -24.30 5.28 -33.96
CA PHE A 307 -23.22 6.16 -33.52
C PHE A 307 -22.55 6.88 -34.71
N LEU A 308 -22.19 6.13 -35.76
CA LEU A 308 -21.58 6.69 -36.97
C LEU A 308 -22.53 7.63 -37.75
N LYS A 309 -23.84 7.34 -37.79
CA LYS A 309 -24.86 8.23 -38.38
C LYS A 309 -25.01 9.54 -37.61
N LYS A 310 -24.80 9.55 -36.28
CA LYS A 310 -24.85 10.77 -35.45
C LYS A 310 -23.64 11.68 -35.70
N GLU A 311 -22.43 11.12 -35.91
CA GLU A 311 -21.24 11.91 -36.27
C GLU A 311 -21.32 12.56 -37.66
N GLN A 312 -22.13 12.02 -38.58
CA GLN A 312 -22.29 12.55 -39.94
C GLN A 312 -23.30 13.71 -40.05
N LYS A 313 -24.09 14.00 -39.01
CA LYS A 313 -24.98 15.16 -39.03
C LYS A 313 -24.16 16.44 -38.82
N PRO A 314 -24.33 17.49 -39.64
CA PRO A 314 -23.59 18.74 -39.46
C PRO A 314 -23.91 19.37 -38.10
N LYS A 315 -22.88 19.87 -37.41
CA LYS A 315 -23.05 20.63 -36.16
C LYS A 315 -23.98 21.82 -36.43
N TYR A 316 -25.09 21.90 -35.70
CA TYR A 316 -26.00 23.05 -35.77
C TYR A 316 -25.22 24.33 -35.47
N ASN A 317 -25.34 25.31 -36.37
CA ASN A 317 -24.62 26.57 -36.28
C ASN A 317 -25.40 27.51 -35.34
N TYR A 318 -24.84 27.82 -34.16
CA TYR A 318 -25.53 28.55 -33.09
C TYR A 318 -25.83 30.04 -33.39
N ASN A 319 -25.56 30.50 -34.61
CA ASN A 319 -25.61 31.90 -35.00
C ASN A 319 -26.96 32.39 -35.57
N GLU A 320 -27.94 31.53 -35.83
CA GLU A 320 -29.23 31.96 -36.43
C GLU A 320 -30.24 32.51 -35.41
N TYR A 321 -30.14 32.16 -34.11
CA TYR A 321 -31.04 32.67 -33.06
C TYR A 321 -30.83 34.15 -32.65
N GLN A 322 -29.89 34.86 -33.30
CA GLN A 322 -29.67 36.31 -33.12
C GLN A 322 -30.05 37.14 -34.36
N ALA A 323 -30.50 36.50 -35.45
CA ALA A 323 -31.00 37.19 -36.64
C ALA A 323 -32.51 37.52 -36.53
N GLU A 324 -33.33 36.60 -36.04
CA GLU A 324 -34.79 36.75 -36.02
C GLU A 324 -35.33 37.73 -34.95
N ASN A 325 -34.50 38.19 -34.00
CA ASN A 325 -34.88 39.19 -32.99
C ASN A 325 -34.49 40.65 -33.35
N ASN A 326 -34.10 40.91 -34.61
CA ASN A 326 -33.73 42.26 -35.08
C ASN A 326 -34.57 42.76 -36.29
N GLU A 327 -35.63 42.04 -36.69
CA GLU A 327 -36.54 42.46 -37.79
C GLU A 327 -37.99 42.76 -37.35
N GLU A 328 -38.28 42.84 -36.04
CA GLU A 328 -39.50 43.50 -35.51
C GLU A 328 -39.16 44.85 -34.87
N ASN A 329 -39.02 45.89 -35.70
CA ASN A 329 -39.00 47.31 -35.30
C ASN A 329 -39.47 48.21 -36.46
#